data_AF-A0A966Z2S5-F1
#
_entry.id   AF-A0A966Z2S5-F1
#
_cell.length_a   1.000
_cell.length_b   1.000
_cell.length_c   1.000
_cell.angle_alpha   90.00
_cell.angle_beta   90.00
_cell.angle_gamma   90.00
#
_symmetry.space_group_name_H-M   'P 1'
#
loop_
_entity.id
_entity.type
_entity.pdbx_description
1 polymer ?
#
loop_
_entity_poly.entity_id
_entity_poly.type
_entity_poly.pdbx_seq_one_letter_code
_entity_poly.pdbx_strand_id
1 'polypeptide(L)'
;MALRLTHRAEHGLIMEKPTFPLPAGKYLVTGDREVTSVLTVHPPDKSGKDKAGNQWWELADGATLYDVTHLGCRSARYTPAAINNPCTPSNVRTTGFPVYPGADMPIVNGCRKQDYTVLIAVGLPAKQ
;
A
#
# COMPACT_ATOMS: atom_id res chain seq x y z
N MET A 1 -4.05 -6.04 9.40
CA MET A 1 -3.61 -4.91 8.54
C MET A 1 -3.46 -5.44 7.12
N ALA A 2 -4.36 -5.10 6.19
CA ALA A 2 -4.31 -5.64 4.83
C ALA A 2 -3.21 -4.93 4.03
N LEU A 3 -2.16 -5.66 3.64
CA LEU A 3 -1.12 -5.15 2.76
C LEU A 3 -1.73 -4.94 1.37
N ARG A 4 -1.81 -3.69 0.92
CA ARG A 4 -2.13 -3.34 -0.46
C ARG A 4 -0.91 -2.71 -1.09
N LEU A 5 -0.08 -3.54 -1.72
CA LEU A 5 0.95 -3.06 -2.62
C LEU A 5 0.28 -2.27 -3.75
N THR A 6 0.57 -0.98 -3.80
CA THR A 6 0.28 -0.15 -4.96
C THR A 6 1.62 0.30 -5.46
N HIS A 7 2.02 -0.22 -6.61
CA HIS A 7 3.26 0.11 -7.25
C HIS A 7 3.03 1.45 -7.98
N ARG A 8 3.88 2.45 -7.75
CA ARG A 8 3.91 3.72 -8.49
C ARG A 8 5.32 3.91 -9.02
N ALA A 9 5.47 3.93 -10.35
CA ALA A 9 6.71 4.35 -10.99
C ALA A 9 6.79 5.88 -10.93
N GLU A 10 7.95 6.43 -10.61
CA GLU A 10 8.17 7.88 -10.48
C GLU A 10 7.95 8.66 -11.79
N HIS A 11 7.72 7.96 -12.91
CA HIS A 11 7.61 8.51 -14.26
C HIS A 11 6.29 8.21 -14.99
N GLY A 12 5.25 7.73 -14.31
CA GLY A 12 3.89 7.74 -14.88
C GLY A 12 3.57 6.71 -15.96
N LEU A 13 4.23 5.55 -15.97
CA LEU A 13 3.74 4.41 -16.75
C LEU A 13 2.55 3.76 -16.02
N ILE A 14 1.48 3.48 -16.77
CA ILE A 14 0.30 2.74 -16.28
C ILE A 14 0.79 1.39 -15.79
N MET A 15 0.50 1.08 -14.52
CA MET A 15 0.99 -0.14 -13.89
C MET A 15 -0.12 -1.15 -13.74
N GLU A 16 0.22 -2.40 -14.01
CA GLU A 16 -0.71 -3.50 -13.86
C GLU A 16 -1.15 -3.59 -12.40
N LYS A 17 -2.47 -3.70 -12.22
CA LYS A 17 -3.07 -3.87 -10.91
C LYS A 17 -2.52 -5.16 -10.29
N PRO A 18 -1.87 -5.11 -9.12
CA PRO A 18 -1.42 -6.33 -8.46
C PRO A 18 -2.61 -7.22 -8.10
N THR A 19 -2.42 -8.52 -8.26
CA THR A 19 -3.39 -9.53 -7.86
C THR A 19 -3.37 -9.68 -6.35
N PHE A 20 -4.54 -9.60 -5.73
CA PHE A 20 -4.71 -9.82 -4.29
C PHE A 20 -5.64 -11.01 -4.02
N PRO A 21 -5.44 -11.75 -2.91
CA PRO A 21 -4.39 -11.56 -1.91
C PRO A 21 -2.99 -11.88 -2.46
N LEU A 22 -1.95 -11.28 -1.88
CA LEU A 22 -0.58 -11.55 -2.30
C LEU A 22 -0.25 -13.02 -1.98
N PRO A 23 0.52 -13.72 -2.82
CA PRO A 23 0.95 -15.07 -2.50
C PRO A 23 1.65 -15.13 -1.14
N ALA A 24 1.40 -16.16 -0.35
CA ALA A 24 2.19 -16.40 0.86
C ALA A 24 3.65 -16.63 0.46
N GLY A 25 4.58 -16.06 1.22
CA GLY A 25 6.00 -16.10 0.92
C GLY A 25 6.77 -15.01 1.63
N LYS A 26 8.09 -15.00 1.45
CA LYS A 26 8.95 -13.90 1.88
C LYS A 26 9.12 -12.92 0.72
N TYR A 27 9.46 -11.68 0.99
CA TYR A 27 9.65 -10.64 -0.02
C TYR A 27 10.76 -9.72 0.48
N LEU A 28 11.77 -9.42 -0.33
CA LEU A 28 12.74 -8.39 0.04
C LEU A 28 12.12 -7.03 -0.27
N VAL A 29 11.97 -6.20 0.77
CA VAL A 29 11.33 -4.89 0.67
C VAL A 29 12.27 -3.77 1.10
N THR A 30 12.11 -2.62 0.46
CA THR A 30 12.86 -1.40 0.74
C THR A 30 12.00 -0.17 0.49
N GLY A 31 12.35 0.92 1.16
CA GLY A 31 11.84 2.26 0.86
C GLY A 31 12.73 3.05 -0.10
N ASP A 32 13.71 2.41 -0.74
CA ASP A 32 14.87 3.07 -1.39
C ASP A 32 15.60 4.03 -0.43
N ARG A 33 15.78 3.53 0.80
CA ARG A 33 16.39 4.24 1.93
C ARG A 33 17.43 3.33 2.58
N GLU A 34 17.89 3.70 3.77
CA GLU A 34 18.93 2.98 4.51
C GLU A 34 18.55 1.55 4.90
N VAL A 35 17.26 1.25 5.04
CA VAL A 35 16.78 -0.05 5.55
C VAL A 35 16.14 -0.89 4.44
N THR A 36 16.69 -2.09 4.27
CA THR A 36 16.05 -3.22 3.58
C THR A 36 15.63 -4.25 4.62
N SER A 37 14.44 -4.85 4.47
CA SER A 37 13.97 -5.91 5.38
C SER A 37 13.24 -7.01 4.61
N VAL A 38 13.10 -8.17 5.24
CA VAL A 38 12.28 -9.27 4.72
C VAL A 38 10.86 -9.11 5.23
N LEU A 39 9.92 -8.92 4.31
CA LEU A 39 8.49 -9.02 4.55
C LEU A 39 8.05 -10.48 4.42
N THR A 40 7.58 -11.08 5.50
CA THR A 40 6.94 -12.42 5.44
C THR A 40 5.44 -12.24 5.35
N VAL A 41 4.83 -12.73 4.27
CA VAL A 41 3.38 -12.79 4.07
C VAL A 41 2.94 -14.22 4.31
N HIS A 42 2.02 -14.42 5.23
CA HIS A 42 1.60 -15.76 5.62
C HIS A 42 0.39 -16.23 4.81
N PRO A 43 0.10 -17.54 4.80
CA PRO A 43 -1.14 -18.04 4.24
C PRO A 43 -2.36 -17.40 4.94
N PRO A 44 -3.46 -17.15 4.22
CA PRO A 44 -4.71 -16.75 4.86
C PRO A 44 -5.14 -17.82 5.89
N ASP A 45 -5.74 -17.38 7.00
CA ASP A 45 -6.18 -18.29 8.05
C ASP A 45 -7.20 -19.30 7.53
N LYS A 46 -6.90 -20.60 7.65
CA LYS A 46 -7.76 -21.71 7.23
C LYS A 46 -8.97 -21.91 8.17
N SER A 47 -8.99 -21.25 9.33
CA SER A 47 -10.04 -21.43 10.35
C SER A 47 -11.36 -20.73 10.01
N GLY A 48 -11.39 -19.83 9.01
CA GLY A 48 -12.60 -19.12 8.59
C GLY A 48 -13.24 -18.24 9.67
N LYS A 49 -12.58 -18.02 10.82
CA LYS A 49 -13.11 -17.20 11.93
C LYS A 49 -13.07 -15.71 11.59
N ASP A 50 -12.17 -15.31 10.72
CA ASP A 50 -12.17 -13.98 10.13
C ASP A 50 -13.02 -14.03 8.85
N LYS A 51 -14.17 -13.33 8.85
CA LYS A 51 -15.06 -13.21 7.68
C LYS A 51 -14.51 -12.27 6.59
N ALA A 52 -13.24 -11.87 6.66
CA ALA A 52 -12.58 -10.90 5.80
C ALA A 52 -11.39 -11.49 5.00
N GLY A 53 -10.95 -12.73 5.27
CA GLY A 53 -9.77 -13.33 4.65
C GLY A 53 -8.48 -12.57 4.94
N ASN A 54 -8.31 -12.06 6.16
CA ASN A 54 -7.17 -11.23 6.53
C ASN A 54 -5.87 -12.02 6.52
N GLN A 55 -5.02 -11.71 5.54
CA GLN A 55 -3.67 -12.23 5.45
C GLN A 55 -2.76 -11.45 6.41
N TRP A 56 -2.02 -12.15 7.26
CA TRP A 56 -1.08 -11.54 8.20
C TRP A 56 0.33 -11.49 7.61
N TRP A 57 1.10 -10.52 8.08
CA TRP A 57 2.48 -10.29 7.63
C TRP A 57 3.32 -9.66 8.75
N GLU A 58 4.63 -9.82 8.62
CA GLU A 58 5.63 -9.28 9.55
C GLU A 58 6.88 -8.81 8.80
N LEU A 59 7.63 -7.88 9.40
CA LEU A 59 8.94 -7.44 8.93
C LEU A 59 10.02 -8.04 9.83
N ALA A 60 11.10 -8.52 9.22
CA ALA A 60 12.25 -9.03 9.92
C ALA A 60 13.10 -7.92 10.57
N ASP A 61 14.02 -8.33 11.44
CA ASP A 61 15.12 -7.51 11.98
C ASP A 61 14.67 -6.29 12.80
N GLY A 62 13.44 -6.33 13.32
CA GLY A 62 12.85 -5.21 14.07
C GLY A 62 12.53 -3.99 13.21
N ALA A 63 12.58 -4.12 11.88
CA ALA A 63 12.27 -3.03 10.95
C ALA A 63 10.82 -2.58 11.14
N THR A 64 10.64 -1.27 11.24
CA THR A 64 9.31 -0.68 11.27
C THR A 64 8.77 -0.51 9.85
N LEU A 65 7.46 -0.35 9.74
CA LEU A 65 6.85 -0.04 8.45
C LEU A 65 7.43 1.25 7.84
N TYR A 66 7.76 2.25 8.66
CA TYR A 66 8.31 3.52 8.21
C TYR A 66 9.69 3.35 7.56
N ASP A 67 10.52 2.46 8.11
CA ASP A 67 11.90 2.25 7.63
C ASP A 67 11.92 1.74 6.18
N VAL A 68 10.96 0.87 5.83
CA VAL A 68 10.82 0.29 4.48
C VAL A 68 9.81 1.04 3.61
N THR A 69 9.32 2.20 4.05
CA THR A 69 8.40 3.03 3.26
C THR A 69 9.16 3.87 2.24
N HIS A 70 8.75 3.80 0.98
CA HIS A 70 9.19 4.72 -0.06
C HIS A 70 8.45 6.06 0.07
N LEU A 71 9.00 6.98 0.87
CA LEU A 71 8.30 8.22 1.27
C LEU A 71 7.92 9.13 0.10
N GLY A 72 8.66 9.06 -1.01
CA GLY A 72 8.36 9.80 -2.25
C GLY A 72 7.17 9.24 -3.03
N CYS A 73 6.83 7.96 -2.84
CA CYS A 73 5.65 7.35 -3.45
C CYS A 73 4.47 7.41 -2.49
N ARG A 74 3.34 7.94 -2.98
CA ARG A 74 2.11 8.08 -2.19
C ARG A 74 0.96 7.38 -2.88
N SER A 75 0.10 6.76 -2.09
CA SER A 75 -1.09 6.08 -2.57
C SER A 75 -2.19 6.18 -1.54
N ALA A 76 -3.40 6.48 -2.00
CA ALA A 76 -4.60 6.43 -1.19
C ALA A 76 -5.75 5.89 -2.01
N ARG A 77 -6.66 5.18 -1.35
CA ARG A 77 -7.95 4.80 -1.92
C ARG A 77 -9.01 5.75 -1.41
N TYR A 78 -9.75 6.30 -2.35
CA TYR A 78 -10.92 7.12 -2.09
C TYR A 78 -12.18 6.31 -2.43
N THR A 79 -13.15 6.31 -1.52
CA THR A 79 -14.45 5.66 -1.74
C THR A 79 -15.58 6.65 -1.43
N PRO A 80 -16.75 6.55 -2.10
CA PRO A 80 -17.89 7.40 -1.78
C PRO A 80 -18.24 7.36 -0.29
N ALA A 81 -18.38 8.54 0.32
CA ALA A 81 -18.81 8.64 1.72
C ALA A 81 -20.29 8.29 1.91
N ALA A 82 -21.10 8.46 0.86
CA ALA A 82 -22.52 8.12 0.82
C ALA A 82 -22.94 7.64 -0.58
N ILE A 83 -24.05 6.90 -0.68
CA ILE A 83 -24.54 6.24 -1.90
C ILE A 83 -24.77 7.22 -3.07
N ASN A 84 -25.13 8.48 -2.77
CA ASN A 84 -25.41 9.53 -3.75
C ASN A 84 -24.39 10.68 -3.77
N ASN A 85 -23.19 10.48 -3.20
CA ASN A 85 -22.13 11.49 -3.23
C ASN A 85 -20.97 10.98 -4.11
N PRO A 86 -20.90 11.39 -5.39
CA PRO A 86 -19.90 10.88 -6.31
C PRO A 86 -18.49 11.31 -5.85
N CYS A 87 -17.66 10.32 -5.54
CA CYS A 87 -16.26 10.51 -5.19
C CYS A 87 -15.44 10.67 -6.47
N THR A 88 -15.32 11.90 -6.96
CA THR A 88 -14.68 12.21 -8.25
C THR A 88 -13.36 12.97 -8.07
N PRO A 89 -12.38 12.76 -8.98
CA PRO A 89 -11.14 13.54 -8.99
C PRO A 89 -11.35 15.05 -9.13
N SER A 90 -12.46 15.50 -9.71
CA SER A 90 -12.79 16.93 -9.87
C SER A 90 -12.94 17.67 -8.53
N ASN A 91 -13.21 16.95 -7.44
CA ASN A 91 -13.40 17.52 -6.11
C ASN A 91 -12.11 17.57 -5.27
N VAL A 92 -10.97 17.25 -5.88
CA VAL A 92 -9.65 17.29 -5.28
C VAL A 92 -9.19 18.75 -5.16
N ARG A 93 -8.72 19.16 -3.97
CA ARG A 93 -8.09 20.47 -3.80
C ARG A 93 -6.68 20.46 -4.39
N THR A 94 -6.44 21.29 -5.40
CA THR A 94 -5.13 21.42 -6.07
C THR A 94 -4.04 21.97 -5.16
N THR A 95 -4.39 22.74 -4.13
CA THR A 95 -3.44 23.27 -3.14
C THR A 95 -2.74 22.20 -2.30
N GLY A 96 -3.24 20.95 -2.31
CA GLY A 96 -2.57 19.82 -1.68
C GLY A 96 -1.48 19.17 -2.55
N PHE A 97 -1.22 19.72 -3.74
CA PHE A 97 -0.25 19.20 -4.70
C PHE A 97 0.85 20.23 -5.02
N PRO A 98 2.10 19.77 -5.27
CA PRO A 98 2.57 18.40 -5.11
C PRO A 98 2.59 17.98 -3.63
N VAL A 99 2.26 16.72 -3.35
CA VAL A 99 2.27 16.18 -1.98
C VAL A 99 3.71 16.03 -1.52
N TYR A 100 4.07 16.62 -0.38
CA TYR A 100 5.41 16.48 0.18
C TYR A 100 5.73 15.02 0.55
N PRO A 101 6.98 14.55 0.39
CA PRO A 101 7.38 13.24 0.86
C PRO A 101 7.03 13.05 2.33
N GLY A 102 6.44 11.91 2.68
CA GLY A 102 5.95 11.65 4.04
C GLY A 102 4.54 12.17 4.36
N ALA A 103 4.00 13.17 3.63
CA ALA A 103 2.73 13.84 3.96
C ALA A 103 1.48 13.09 3.48
N ASP A 104 0.43 13.07 4.29
CA ASP A 104 -0.85 12.42 3.97
C ASP A 104 -1.41 12.82 2.61
N MET A 105 -2.08 11.88 1.91
CA MET A 105 -2.74 12.24 0.66
C MET A 105 -3.87 13.25 0.91
N PRO A 106 -4.10 14.19 -0.02
CA PRO A 106 -5.05 15.27 0.20
C PRO A 106 -6.49 14.75 0.34
N ILE A 107 -7.32 15.48 1.07
CA ILE A 107 -8.73 15.14 1.22
C ILE A 107 -9.45 15.44 -0.08
N VAL A 108 -10.33 14.53 -0.49
CA VAL A 108 -11.26 14.73 -1.60
C VAL A 108 -12.66 14.81 -1.02
N ASN A 109 -13.33 15.94 -1.26
CA ASN A 109 -14.66 16.18 -0.71
C ASN A 109 -15.64 15.12 -1.23
N GLY A 110 -16.44 14.56 -0.32
CA GLY A 110 -17.39 13.48 -0.63
C GLY A 110 -16.78 12.07 -0.62
N CYS A 111 -15.48 11.93 -0.35
CA CYS A 111 -14.80 10.65 -0.26
C CYS A 111 -14.38 10.30 1.17
N ARG A 112 -14.45 9.02 1.53
CA ARG A 112 -13.64 8.41 2.59
C ARG A 112 -12.25 8.13 2.03
N LYS A 113 -11.22 8.53 2.75
CA LYS A 113 -9.81 8.33 2.37
C LYS A 113 -9.20 7.22 3.21
N GLN A 114 -8.46 6.32 2.57
CA GLN A 114 -7.55 5.37 3.21
C GLN A 114 -6.15 5.54 2.60
N ASP A 115 -5.21 6.06 3.39
CA ASP A 115 -3.80 6.15 3.00
C ASP A 115 -3.13 4.78 3.06
N TYR A 116 -2.21 4.53 2.12
CA TYR A 116 -1.38 3.34 2.10
C TYR A 116 0.10 3.71 2.11
N THR A 117 0.85 2.94 2.87
CA THR A 117 2.30 2.88 2.76
C THR A 117 2.70 2.19 1.45
N VAL A 118 3.69 2.76 0.76
CA VAL A 118 4.27 2.16 -0.44
C VAL A 118 5.61 1.53 -0.08
N LEU A 119 5.78 0.26 -0.44
CA LEU A 119 7.03 -0.48 -0.30
C LEU A 119 7.48 -0.88 -1.70
N ILE A 120 8.79 -0.85 -1.96
CA ILE A 120 9.39 -1.41 -3.17
C ILE A 120 9.78 -2.84 -2.86
N ALA A 121 9.20 -3.79 -3.59
CA ALA A 121 9.62 -5.18 -3.55
C ALA A 121 10.66 -5.42 -4.66
N VAL A 122 11.90 -5.73 -4.27
CA VAL A 122 13.03 -5.91 -5.21
C VAL A 122 13.20 -7.36 -5.67
N GLY A 123 12.59 -8.32 -4.98
CA GLY A 123 12.62 -9.73 -5.37
C GLY A 123 11.64 -10.60 -4.60
N LEU A 124 11.09 -11.60 -5.31
CA LEU A 124 10.38 -12.74 -4.73
C LEU A 124 11.40 -13.86 -4.50
N PRO A 125 11.45 -14.53 -3.35
CA PRO A 125 12.20 -15.76 -3.20
C PRO A 125 11.67 -16.75 -4.23
N ALA A 126 12.59 -17.40 -4.94
CA ALA A 126 12.24 -18.52 -5.80
C ALA A 126 11.49 -19.57 -4.94
N LYS A 127 10.41 -20.13 -5.50
CA LYS A 127 9.80 -21.34 -4.93
C LYS A 127 10.91 -22.36 -4.70
N GLN A 128 11.13 -22.76 -3.45
CA GLN A 128 11.81 -24.01 -3.14
C GLN A 128 10.85 -25.16 -3.39
#